data_AF-A0A9R1JPZ5-F1
#
_entry.id   AF-A0A9R1JPZ5-F1
#
_cell.length_a   1.000
_cell.length_b   1.000
_cell.length_c   1.000
_cell.angle_alpha   90.00
_cell.angle_beta   90.00
_cell.angle_gamma   90.00
#
_symmetry.space_group_name_H-M   'P 1'
#
loop_
_entity.id
_entity.type
_entity.pdbx_description
1 polymer ?
#
loop_
_entity_poly.entity_id
_entity_poly.type
_entity_poly.pdbx_seq_one_letter_code
_entity_poly.pdbx_strand_id
1 'polypeptide(L)'
;MASKQTAPIMNQGQGETSYAHNSSIQNAEQNKMKSLIEAVVVELCSNTGTLQPGKMVIVDLGCSTGPNALALVSIAVEAIHAHCLQFQQPSPEVSVLLNDLPENDFNTVVKSLVTLRQSNDPVVVTGITPGSFYERLFTSESVHLVCSSNSLHWLSKAPEDLKTNLIPAYDIDEHSRHERLPIVLEAYAKQYRKDFTLFLKLRAKELVSGGRMIISLLGRRSDIIATKFPFLPEIVAQILCVMVSEVHFNTFFSSMHL
;
A
#
# COMPACT_ATOMS: atom_id res chain seq x y z
N MET A 1 -29.93 1.22 6.57
CA MET A 1 -28.67 0.64 7.09
C MET A 1 -27.52 1.35 6.39
N ALA A 2 -26.65 2.05 7.11
CA ALA A 2 -25.47 2.65 6.49
C ALA A 2 -24.58 1.50 5.99
N SER A 3 -24.29 1.42 4.68
CA SER A 3 -23.30 0.48 4.20
C SER A 3 -21.98 0.84 4.87
N LYS A 4 -21.37 -0.10 5.59
CA LYS A 4 -19.98 0.06 6.01
C LYS A 4 -19.19 0.23 4.71
N GLN A 5 -18.51 1.37 4.56
CA GLN A 5 -17.60 1.58 3.44
C GLN A 5 -16.53 0.50 3.55
N THR A 6 -16.63 -0.55 2.74
CA THR A 6 -15.61 -1.58 2.63
C THR A 6 -14.34 -0.93 2.09
N ALA A 7 -13.25 -1.08 2.84
CA ALA A 7 -11.96 -0.57 2.40
C ALA A 7 -11.54 -1.33 1.12
N PRO A 8 -10.98 -0.64 0.11
CA PRO A 8 -10.62 -1.28 -1.14
C PRO A 8 -9.46 -2.25 -0.89
N ILE A 9 -9.62 -3.48 -1.38
CA ILE A 9 -8.57 -4.51 -1.43
C ILE A 9 -8.26 -4.87 -2.88
N MET A 10 -7.11 -5.50 -3.09
CA MET A 10 -6.73 -6.01 -4.41
C MET A 10 -7.49 -7.30 -4.76
N ASN A 11 -7.67 -7.56 -6.06
CA ASN A 11 -8.33 -8.79 -6.53
C ASN A 11 -7.62 -10.03 -6.00
N GLN A 12 -8.34 -10.84 -5.23
CA GLN A 12 -7.84 -12.02 -4.53
C GLN A 12 -7.56 -13.21 -5.48
N GLY A 13 -6.92 -14.24 -4.94
CA GLY A 13 -6.72 -15.52 -5.61
C GLY A 13 -5.51 -15.54 -6.56
N GLN A 14 -5.47 -16.57 -7.41
CA GLN A 14 -4.35 -16.87 -8.32
C GLN A 14 -4.81 -17.05 -9.78
N GLY A 15 -6.03 -16.63 -10.12
CA GLY A 15 -6.55 -16.69 -11.49
C GLY A 15 -6.01 -15.57 -12.38
N GLU A 16 -6.36 -15.60 -13.67
CA GLU A 16 -5.87 -14.62 -14.67
C GLU A 16 -6.22 -13.16 -14.34
N THR A 17 -7.32 -12.90 -13.61
CA THR A 17 -7.77 -11.56 -13.22
C THR A 17 -7.31 -11.15 -11.81
N SER A 18 -6.57 -12.02 -11.12
CA SER A 18 -6.05 -11.76 -9.77
C SER A 18 -4.96 -10.70 -9.79
N TYR A 19 -4.78 -10.01 -8.67
CA TYR A 19 -3.67 -9.07 -8.51
C TYR A 19 -2.31 -9.76 -8.68
N ALA A 20 -2.18 -11.01 -8.22
CA ALA A 20 -0.93 -11.78 -8.35
C ALA A 20 -0.43 -11.89 -9.80
N HIS A 21 -1.34 -11.89 -10.79
CA HIS A 21 -1.00 -11.95 -12.22
C HIS A 21 -1.03 -10.61 -12.95
N ASN A 22 -1.52 -9.53 -12.31
CA ASN A 22 -1.74 -8.22 -12.93
C ASN A 22 -1.01 -7.08 -12.21
N SER A 23 0.09 -7.37 -11.53
CA SER A 23 0.81 -6.42 -10.67
C SER A 23 2.28 -6.21 -11.06
N SER A 24 2.59 -6.38 -12.34
CA SER A 24 3.95 -6.24 -12.89
C SER A 24 4.53 -4.82 -12.74
N ILE A 25 3.68 -3.79 -12.81
CA ILE A 25 4.11 -2.39 -12.61
C ILE A 25 4.53 -2.18 -11.16
N GLN A 26 3.70 -2.62 -10.20
CA GLN A 26 4.00 -2.52 -8.78
C GLN A 26 5.25 -3.34 -8.42
N ASN A 27 5.42 -4.52 -9.02
CA ASN A 27 6.63 -5.33 -8.86
C ASN A 27 7.89 -4.58 -9.34
N ALA A 28 7.83 -3.98 -10.54
CA ALA A 28 8.94 -3.21 -11.09
C ALA A 28 9.29 -1.99 -10.21
N GLU A 29 8.30 -1.37 -9.58
CA GLU A 29 8.50 -0.27 -8.62
C GLU A 29 9.13 -0.75 -7.31
N GLN A 30 8.67 -1.88 -6.75
CA GLN A 30 9.30 -2.50 -5.59
C GLN A 30 10.77 -2.85 -5.87
N ASN A 31 11.08 -3.39 -7.05
CA ASN A 31 12.45 -3.70 -7.45
C ASN A 31 13.35 -2.46 -7.55
N LYS A 32 12.81 -1.29 -7.92
CA LYS A 32 13.56 -0.02 -7.91
C LYS A 32 13.94 0.43 -6.49
N MET A 33 13.22 -0.04 -5.47
CA MET A 33 13.55 0.27 -4.07
C MET A 33 14.74 -0.56 -3.56
N LYS A 34 15.21 -1.56 -4.32
CA LYS A 34 16.23 -2.53 -3.88
C LYS A 34 17.47 -1.87 -3.28
N SER A 35 18.12 -0.98 -4.02
CA SER A 35 19.35 -0.33 -3.55
C SER A 35 19.14 0.56 -2.31
N LEU A 36 17.94 1.14 -2.16
CA LEU A 36 17.60 1.93 -0.98
C LEU A 36 17.40 1.04 0.25
N ILE A 37 16.72 -0.09 0.08
CA ILE A 37 16.53 -1.09 1.13
C ILE A 37 17.89 -1.66 1.57
N GLU A 38 18.74 -2.04 0.62
CA GLU A 38 20.09 -2.54 0.89
C GLU A 38 20.91 -1.53 1.71
N ALA A 39 20.94 -0.26 1.31
CA ALA A 39 21.67 0.79 2.04
C ALA A 39 21.16 0.96 3.48
N VAL A 40 19.84 1.00 3.66
CA VAL A 40 19.21 1.12 4.97
C VAL A 40 19.48 -0.09 5.86
N VAL A 41 19.45 -1.30 5.29
CA VAL A 41 19.78 -2.53 6.01
C VAL A 41 21.23 -2.50 6.49
N VAL A 42 22.17 -2.07 5.64
CA VAL A 42 23.59 -1.94 6.04
C VAL A 42 23.73 -0.97 7.22
N GLU A 43 23.04 0.17 7.22
CA GLU A 43 23.04 1.11 8.35
C GLU A 43 22.48 0.48 9.63
N LEU A 44 21.36 -0.26 9.52
CA LEU A 44 20.74 -0.93 10.67
C LEU A 44 21.63 -2.03 11.23
N CYS A 45 22.29 -2.81 10.37
CA CYS A 45 23.21 -3.89 10.77
C CYS A 45 24.52 -3.36 11.37
N SER A 46 24.99 -2.20 10.93
CA SER A 46 26.21 -1.58 11.45
C SER A 46 26.00 -0.92 12.83
N ASN A 47 24.76 -0.58 13.19
CA ASN A 47 24.47 0.11 14.43
C ASN A 47 24.17 -0.87 15.57
N THR A 48 25.17 -1.13 16.41
CA THR A 48 25.07 -2.03 17.56
C THR A 48 24.02 -1.62 18.59
N GLY A 49 23.61 -0.34 18.63
CA GLY A 49 22.56 0.14 19.54
C GLY A 49 21.14 -0.25 19.11
N THR A 50 20.90 -0.41 17.81
CA THR A 50 19.58 -0.74 17.26
C THR A 50 19.28 -2.25 17.31
N LEU A 51 20.32 -3.08 17.32
CA LEU A 51 20.22 -4.54 17.23
C LEU A 51 20.46 -5.25 18.57
N GLN A 52 20.30 -4.61 19.72
CA GLN A 52 20.33 -5.33 21.01
C GLN A 52 18.93 -5.86 21.35
N PRO A 53 18.70 -7.19 21.46
CA PRO A 53 19.63 -8.32 21.54
C PRO A 53 19.60 -9.25 20.31
N GLY A 54 20.34 -8.92 19.24
CA GLY A 54 20.54 -9.76 18.06
C GLY A 54 19.30 -10.05 17.21
N LYS A 55 18.26 -9.20 17.26
CA LYS A 55 16.99 -9.42 16.54
C LYS A 55 16.66 -8.26 15.59
N MET A 56 15.95 -8.55 14.50
CA MET A 56 15.44 -7.53 13.60
C MET A 56 13.99 -7.85 13.22
N VAL A 57 13.10 -6.86 13.35
CA VAL A 57 11.70 -6.96 12.93
C VAL A 57 11.50 -6.10 11.69
N ILE A 58 11.15 -6.75 10.58
CA ILE A 58 10.89 -6.14 9.28
C ILE A 58 9.40 -6.26 8.98
N VAL A 59 8.79 -5.15 8.61
CA VAL A 59 7.36 -5.08 8.33
C VAL A 59 7.13 -4.55 6.92
N ASP A 60 6.23 -5.18 6.18
CA ASP A 60 5.61 -4.58 4.98
C ASP A 60 4.18 -4.16 5.28
N LEU A 61 3.87 -2.88 5.03
CA LEU A 61 2.55 -2.29 5.28
C LEU A 61 1.79 -2.10 3.96
N GLY A 62 0.71 -2.87 3.82
CA GLY A 62 -0.08 -3.00 2.59
C GLY A 62 0.61 -3.94 1.59
N CYS A 63 0.83 -5.18 2.00
CA CYS A 63 1.56 -6.18 1.22
C CYS A 63 0.76 -6.78 0.03
N SER A 64 -0.58 -6.65 0.04
CA SER A 64 -1.47 -7.32 -0.92
C SER A 64 -1.23 -8.85 -0.94
N THR A 65 -1.19 -9.46 -2.13
CA THR A 65 -1.05 -10.90 -2.35
C THR A 65 -0.11 -11.21 -3.51
N GLY A 66 0.20 -12.50 -3.70
CA GLY A 66 1.05 -12.97 -4.78
C GLY A 66 2.53 -12.67 -4.54
N PRO A 67 3.36 -12.68 -5.59
CA PRO A 67 4.81 -12.52 -5.45
C PRO A 67 5.21 -11.17 -4.84
N ASN A 68 4.41 -10.12 -5.08
CA ASN A 68 4.69 -8.78 -4.59
C ASN A 68 4.59 -8.66 -3.06
N ALA A 69 3.83 -9.54 -2.40
CA ALA A 69 3.68 -9.52 -0.94
C ALA A 69 4.98 -9.86 -0.21
N LEU A 70 5.95 -10.50 -0.88
CA LEU A 70 7.25 -10.81 -0.31
C LEU A 70 8.39 -9.95 -0.84
N ALA A 71 8.18 -9.20 -1.94
CA ALA A 71 9.28 -8.58 -2.67
C ALA A 71 10.17 -7.68 -1.79
N LEU A 72 9.57 -6.76 -1.02
CA LEU A 72 10.31 -5.81 -0.19
C LEU A 72 11.04 -6.49 0.98
N VAL A 73 10.38 -7.46 1.63
CA VAL A 73 10.95 -8.16 2.79
C VAL A 73 12.03 -9.15 2.37
N SER A 74 11.89 -9.80 1.21
CA SER A 74 12.93 -10.68 0.64
C SER A 74 14.19 -9.88 0.32
N ILE A 75 14.07 -8.71 -0.32
CA ILE A 75 15.22 -7.82 -0.56
C ILE A 75 15.92 -7.47 0.75
N ALA A 76 15.17 -7.13 1.80
CA ALA A 76 15.74 -6.78 3.09
C ALA A 76 16.46 -7.97 3.74
N VAL A 77 15.86 -9.17 3.73
CA VAL A 77 16.45 -10.41 4.26
C VAL A 77 17.73 -10.78 3.50
N GLU A 78 17.71 -10.72 2.17
CA GLU A 78 18.89 -10.95 1.33
C GLU A 78 20.01 -9.97 1.65
N ALA A 79 19.68 -8.69 1.85
CA ALA A 79 20.65 -7.66 2.21
C ALA A 79 21.28 -7.91 3.60
N ILE A 80 20.49 -8.38 4.57
CA ILE A 80 20.99 -8.76 5.91
C ILE A 80 21.98 -9.91 5.76
N HIS A 81 21.59 -10.96 5.02
CA HIS A 81 22.43 -12.13 4.81
C HIS A 81 23.76 -11.74 4.13
N ALA A 82 23.70 -10.93 3.06
CA ALA A 82 24.87 -10.44 2.35
C ALA A 82 25.81 -9.63 3.26
N HIS A 83 25.25 -8.74 4.09
CA HIS A 83 26.03 -7.96 5.05
C HIS A 83 26.73 -8.86 6.08
N CYS A 84 26.00 -9.80 6.70
CA CYS A 84 26.56 -10.71 7.70
C CYS A 84 27.69 -11.58 7.11
N LEU A 85 27.52 -12.09 5.89
CA LEU A 85 28.57 -12.81 5.17
C LEU A 85 29.81 -11.94 4.90
N GLN A 86 29.60 -10.71 4.41
CA GLN A 86 30.68 -9.80 4.06
C GLN A 86 31.55 -9.42 5.27
N PHE A 87 30.92 -9.19 6.42
CA PHE A 87 31.61 -8.74 7.64
C PHE A 87 31.89 -9.87 8.64
N GLN A 88 31.61 -11.13 8.28
CA GLN A 88 31.79 -12.30 9.15
C GLN A 88 31.10 -12.14 10.52
N GLN A 89 29.93 -11.51 10.53
CA GLN A 89 29.13 -11.26 11.73
C GLN A 89 28.04 -12.32 11.86
N PRO A 90 27.63 -12.67 13.10
CA PRO A 90 26.47 -13.52 13.29
C PRO A 90 25.22 -12.84 12.72
N SER A 91 24.39 -13.63 12.04
CA SER A 91 23.11 -13.15 11.53
C SER A 91 22.15 -12.85 12.68
N PRO A 92 21.42 -11.71 12.66
CA PRO A 92 20.38 -11.46 13.64
C PRO A 92 19.18 -12.40 13.41
N GLU A 93 18.43 -12.71 14.47
CA GLU A 93 17.15 -13.39 14.34
C GLU A 93 16.14 -12.46 13.66
N VAL A 94 15.69 -12.82 12.45
CA VAL A 94 14.79 -11.97 11.68
C VAL A 94 13.34 -12.41 11.86
N SER A 95 12.49 -11.45 12.21
CA SER A 95 11.03 -11.57 12.18
C SER A 95 10.46 -10.76 11.01
N VAL A 96 9.71 -11.40 10.13
CA VAL A 96 9.02 -10.76 9.00
C VAL A 96 7.53 -10.73 9.27
N LEU A 97 6.94 -9.54 9.26
CA LEU A 97 5.50 -9.35 9.45
C LEU A 97 4.89 -8.66 8.24
N LEU A 98 3.80 -9.21 7.72
CA LEU A 98 3.08 -8.63 6.59
C LEU A 98 1.72 -8.11 7.04
N ASN A 99 1.48 -6.82 6.80
CA ASN A 99 0.22 -6.16 7.11
C ASN A 99 -0.55 -5.88 5.82
N ASP A 100 -1.87 -6.06 5.91
CA ASP A 100 -2.85 -5.54 4.98
C ASP A 100 -4.21 -5.46 5.71
N LEU A 101 -5.24 -4.98 5.03
CA LEU A 101 -6.61 -4.96 5.55
C LEU A 101 -7.11 -6.38 5.82
N PRO A 102 -8.03 -6.58 6.80
CA PRO A 102 -8.55 -7.90 7.18
C PRO A 102 -9.14 -8.71 6.03
N GLU A 103 -9.67 -8.04 5.01
CA GLU A 103 -10.27 -8.65 3.83
C GLU A 103 -9.24 -9.11 2.79
N ASN A 104 -7.94 -8.87 2.98
CA ASN A 104 -6.91 -9.38 2.08
C ASN A 104 -6.85 -10.93 2.08
N ASP A 105 -6.37 -11.53 0.98
CA ASP A 105 -6.20 -12.98 0.87
C ASP A 105 -4.93 -13.46 1.59
N PHE A 106 -4.99 -13.41 2.92
CA PHE A 106 -3.91 -13.88 3.79
C PHE A 106 -3.65 -15.38 3.69
N ASN A 107 -4.61 -16.19 3.20
CA ASN A 107 -4.38 -17.62 2.98
C ASN A 107 -3.27 -17.86 1.97
N THR A 108 -3.25 -17.07 0.90
CA THR A 108 -2.16 -17.09 -0.09
C THR A 108 -0.87 -16.54 0.52
N VAL A 109 -0.94 -15.42 1.24
CA VAL A 109 0.24 -14.78 1.86
C VAL A 109 0.95 -15.69 2.84
N VAL A 110 0.21 -16.39 3.70
CA VAL A 110 0.77 -17.32 4.70
C VAL A 110 1.53 -18.46 4.02
N LYS A 111 1.03 -19.01 2.90
CA LYS A 111 1.74 -20.04 2.14
C LYS A 111 3.10 -19.52 1.63
N SER A 112 3.13 -18.30 1.10
CA SER A 112 4.37 -17.66 0.65
C SER A 112 5.34 -17.41 1.81
N LEU A 113 4.86 -16.95 2.97
CA LEU A 113 5.68 -16.74 4.17
C LEU A 113 6.33 -18.02 4.69
N VAL A 114 5.64 -19.17 4.59
CA VAL A 114 6.23 -20.47 4.94
C VAL A 114 7.42 -20.79 4.03
N THR A 115 7.28 -20.57 2.71
CA THR A 115 8.38 -20.75 1.75
C THR A 115 9.55 -19.82 2.06
N LEU A 116 9.29 -18.53 2.33
CA LEU A 116 10.33 -17.57 2.69
C LEU A 116 11.17 -18.05 3.88
N ARG A 117 10.49 -18.50 4.95
CA ARG A 117 11.14 -18.99 6.18
C ARG A 117 11.98 -20.24 5.93
N GLN A 118 11.48 -21.19 5.13
CA GLN A 118 12.18 -22.45 4.86
C GLN A 118 13.43 -22.26 4.00
N SER A 119 13.47 -21.22 3.17
CA SER A 119 14.56 -20.98 2.22
C SER A 119 15.61 -19.97 2.70
N ASN A 120 15.39 -19.29 3.82
CA ASN A 120 16.26 -18.18 4.26
C ASN A 120 16.62 -18.26 5.75
N ASP A 121 17.82 -18.75 6.04
CA ASP A 121 18.50 -18.51 7.33
C ASP A 121 19.08 -17.09 7.26
N PRO A 122 18.56 -16.09 8.03
CA PRO A 122 18.18 -16.19 9.44
C PRO A 122 16.70 -15.86 9.79
N VAL A 123 15.74 -16.12 8.91
CA VAL A 123 14.32 -15.83 9.19
C VAL A 123 13.76 -16.84 10.19
N VAL A 124 13.57 -16.42 11.43
CA VAL A 124 13.09 -17.29 12.53
C VAL A 124 11.57 -17.23 12.66
N VAL A 125 10.97 -16.05 12.46
CA VAL A 125 9.53 -15.81 12.62
C VAL A 125 8.95 -15.16 11.38
N THR A 126 7.83 -15.69 10.91
CA THR A 126 6.99 -15.05 9.91
C THR A 126 5.57 -14.91 10.45
N GLY A 127 4.91 -13.80 10.13
CA GLY A 127 3.58 -13.52 10.64
C GLY A 127 2.80 -12.55 9.77
N ILE A 128 1.50 -12.48 10.04
CA ILE A 128 0.60 -11.50 9.44
C ILE A 128 0.04 -10.58 10.52
N THR A 129 -0.27 -9.35 10.16
CA THR A 129 -0.88 -8.38 11.07
C THR A 129 -2.06 -7.73 10.37
N PRO A 130 -3.24 -8.37 10.35
CA PRO A 130 -4.41 -7.82 9.67
C PRO A 130 -4.91 -6.55 10.37
N GLY A 131 -5.15 -5.49 9.60
CA GLY A 131 -5.64 -4.22 10.14
C GLY A 131 -5.24 -3.02 9.29
N SER A 132 -5.88 -1.87 9.54
CA SER A 132 -5.50 -0.65 8.86
C SER A 132 -4.16 -0.13 9.39
N PHE A 133 -3.24 0.21 8.50
CA PHE A 133 -2.04 0.97 8.86
C PHE A 133 -2.33 2.40 9.36
N TYR A 134 -3.59 2.87 9.37
CA TYR A 134 -4.01 4.09 10.06
C TYR A 134 -4.40 3.84 11.52
N GLU A 135 -4.10 2.64 12.04
CA GLU A 135 -4.25 2.23 13.43
C GLU A 135 -2.91 1.76 14.01
N ARG A 136 -2.87 1.51 15.34
CA ARG A 136 -1.72 0.85 15.98
C ARG A 136 -1.75 -0.63 15.61
N LEU A 137 -0.66 -1.12 15.05
CA LEU A 137 -0.51 -2.51 14.62
C LEU A 137 0.52 -3.26 15.48
N PHE A 138 1.50 -2.54 16.03
CA PHE A 138 2.61 -3.13 16.79
C PHE A 138 2.75 -2.51 18.17
N THR A 139 3.39 -3.27 19.07
CA THR A 139 3.81 -2.74 20.37
C THR A 139 4.83 -1.63 20.18
N SER A 140 4.94 -0.76 21.20
CA SER A 140 5.87 0.37 21.10
C SER A 140 7.31 -0.12 20.99
N GLU A 141 8.12 0.57 20.19
CA GLU A 141 9.56 0.31 20.05
C GLU A 141 9.88 -1.17 19.74
N SER A 142 9.17 -1.75 18.77
CA SER A 142 9.29 -3.17 18.40
C SER A 142 9.73 -3.41 16.96
N VAL A 143 9.55 -2.42 16.08
CA VAL A 143 9.83 -2.55 14.64
C VAL A 143 11.14 -1.87 14.28
N HIS A 144 11.98 -2.53 13.48
CA HIS A 144 13.30 -2.03 13.10
C HIS A 144 13.29 -1.44 11.69
N LEU A 145 12.58 -2.08 10.77
CA LEU A 145 12.41 -1.63 9.39
C LEU A 145 10.93 -1.72 8.99
N VAL A 146 10.38 -0.60 8.55
CA VAL A 146 9.07 -0.53 7.89
C VAL A 146 9.27 -0.30 6.40
N CYS A 147 8.69 -1.15 5.58
CA CYS A 147 8.58 -0.98 4.14
C CYS A 147 7.10 -0.75 3.78
N SER A 148 6.85 0.05 2.75
CA SER A 148 5.53 0.16 2.13
C SER A 148 5.70 0.65 0.70
N SER A 149 5.02 0.01 -0.25
CA SER A 149 5.03 0.43 -1.65
C SER A 149 3.64 0.38 -2.22
N ASN A 150 3.20 1.48 -2.85
CA ASN A 150 1.90 1.55 -3.55
C ASN A 150 0.67 1.31 -2.66
N SER A 151 0.77 1.62 -1.36
CA SER A 151 -0.32 1.37 -0.42
C SER A 151 -0.83 2.66 0.23
N LEU A 152 0.08 3.58 0.56
CA LEU A 152 -0.24 4.80 1.31
C LEU A 152 -0.95 5.90 0.51
N HIS A 153 -1.16 5.73 -0.80
CA HIS A 153 -2.03 6.62 -1.58
C HIS A 153 -3.52 6.31 -1.35
N TRP A 154 -3.85 5.16 -0.76
CA TRP A 154 -5.21 4.82 -0.34
C TRP A 154 -5.56 5.57 0.96
N LEU A 155 -6.61 6.38 0.88
CA LEU A 155 -7.13 7.15 2.02
C LEU A 155 -7.92 6.25 2.98
N SER A 156 -7.98 6.66 4.25
CA SER A 156 -8.81 5.97 5.24
C SER A 156 -10.30 6.05 4.91
N LYS A 157 -10.71 7.13 4.24
CA LYS A 157 -12.05 7.36 3.72
C LYS A 157 -12.04 8.41 2.61
N ALA A 158 -13.08 8.41 1.79
CA ALA A 158 -13.31 9.50 0.85
C ALA A 158 -13.61 10.83 1.61
N PRO A 159 -13.18 12.00 1.07
CA PRO A 159 -13.33 13.29 1.75
C PRO A 159 -14.79 13.61 2.12
N GLU A 160 -15.03 13.91 3.39
CA GLU A 160 -16.38 14.16 3.93
C GLU A 160 -17.03 15.41 3.33
N ASP A 161 -16.22 16.44 3.10
CA ASP A 161 -16.66 17.72 2.54
C ASP A 161 -17.24 17.52 1.12
N LEU A 162 -16.67 16.61 0.33
CA LEU A 162 -17.18 16.28 -1.01
C LEU A 162 -18.46 15.44 -0.93
N LYS A 163 -18.50 14.43 -0.05
CA LYS A 163 -19.69 13.59 0.16
C LYS A 163 -20.89 14.40 0.61
N THR A 164 -20.69 15.28 1.59
CA THR A 164 -21.78 16.09 2.20
C THR A 164 -22.38 17.06 1.18
N ASN A 165 -21.54 17.65 0.33
CA ASN A 165 -21.97 18.59 -0.70
C ASN A 165 -22.33 17.92 -2.03
N LEU A 166 -22.34 16.58 -2.08
CA LEU A 166 -22.61 15.79 -3.30
C LEU A 166 -21.71 16.17 -4.48
N ILE A 167 -20.46 16.56 -4.19
CA ILE A 167 -19.46 16.91 -5.22
C ILE A 167 -18.77 15.61 -5.64
N PRO A 168 -18.83 15.23 -6.92
CA PRO A 168 -18.17 14.02 -7.39
C PRO A 168 -16.65 14.18 -7.36
N ALA A 169 -15.92 13.08 -7.16
CA ALA A 169 -14.46 13.06 -7.23
C ALA A 169 -13.93 13.35 -8.65
N TYR A 170 -14.75 13.05 -9.67
CA TYR A 170 -14.49 13.34 -11.06
C TYR A 170 -15.81 13.73 -11.75
N ASP A 171 -15.81 14.85 -12.47
CA ASP A 171 -16.97 15.32 -13.23
C ASP A 171 -16.75 15.06 -14.73
N ILE A 172 -17.77 14.51 -15.40
CA ILE A 172 -17.68 14.22 -16.84
C ILE A 172 -17.76 15.50 -17.67
N ASP A 173 -18.58 16.46 -17.21
CA ASP A 173 -18.68 17.76 -17.84
C ASP A 173 -17.36 18.51 -17.63
N GLU A 174 -16.71 18.88 -18.73
CA GLU A 174 -15.39 19.49 -18.69
C GLU A 174 -15.41 20.84 -17.95
N HIS A 175 -16.46 21.63 -18.15
CA HIS A 175 -16.59 22.93 -17.50
C HIS A 175 -16.72 22.79 -15.98
N SER A 176 -17.67 21.95 -15.53
CA SER A 176 -17.90 21.64 -14.11
C SER A 176 -16.67 21.00 -13.47
N ARG A 177 -15.95 20.13 -14.20
CA ARG A 177 -14.70 19.53 -13.75
C ARG A 177 -13.64 20.59 -13.48
N HIS A 178 -13.43 21.53 -14.39
CA HIS A 178 -12.45 22.61 -14.22
C HIS A 178 -12.82 23.54 -13.06
N GLU A 179 -14.09 23.92 -12.94
CA GLU A 179 -14.58 24.80 -11.87
C GLU A 179 -14.42 24.15 -10.48
N ARG A 180 -14.72 22.86 -10.36
CA ARG A 180 -14.68 22.12 -9.09
C ARG A 180 -13.30 21.56 -8.74
N LEU A 181 -12.38 21.48 -9.70
CA LEU A 181 -11.05 20.88 -9.52
C LEU A 181 -10.31 21.42 -8.27
N PRO A 182 -10.25 22.74 -7.99
CA PRO A 182 -9.59 23.24 -6.80
C PRO A 182 -10.22 22.71 -5.49
N ILE A 183 -11.55 22.68 -5.42
CA ILE A 183 -12.31 22.19 -4.25
C ILE A 183 -12.04 20.71 -4.03
N VAL A 184 -12.07 19.90 -5.11
CA VAL A 184 -11.79 18.47 -5.05
C VAL A 184 -10.34 18.22 -4.61
N LEU A 185 -9.37 18.89 -5.23
CA LEU A 185 -7.96 18.74 -4.88
C LEU A 185 -7.68 19.14 -3.43
N GLU A 186 -8.28 20.23 -2.94
CA GLU A 186 -8.12 20.67 -1.56
C GLU A 186 -8.71 19.66 -0.57
N ALA A 187 -9.91 19.13 -0.85
CA ALA A 187 -10.56 18.14 0.01
C ALA A 187 -9.75 16.83 0.11
N TYR A 188 -9.24 16.33 -1.02
CA TYR A 188 -8.37 15.15 -1.05
C TYR A 188 -7.03 15.42 -0.35
N ALA A 189 -6.42 16.59 -0.56
CA ALA A 189 -5.16 16.97 0.10
C ALA A 189 -5.33 17.08 1.63
N LYS A 190 -6.45 17.63 2.10
CA LYS A 190 -6.81 17.73 3.52
C LYS A 190 -6.97 16.35 4.15
N GLN A 191 -7.68 15.43 3.47
CA GLN A 191 -7.85 14.06 3.95
C GLN A 191 -6.52 13.28 3.95
N TYR A 192 -5.72 13.37 2.87
CA TYR A 192 -4.40 12.75 2.81
C TYR A 192 -3.47 13.28 3.90
N ARG A 193 -3.43 14.59 4.14
CA ARG A 193 -2.61 15.18 5.21
C ARG A 193 -3.00 14.62 6.58
N LYS A 194 -4.31 14.49 6.85
CA LYS A 194 -4.80 13.91 8.10
C LYS A 194 -4.35 12.44 8.25
N ASP A 195 -4.57 11.65 7.22
CA ASP A 195 -4.26 10.21 7.20
C ASP A 195 -2.75 9.95 7.31
N PHE A 196 -1.95 10.62 6.48
CA PHE A 196 -0.50 10.46 6.48
C PHE A 196 0.14 10.96 7.77
N THR A 197 -0.36 12.06 8.35
CA THR A 197 0.11 12.53 9.67
C THR A 197 -0.21 11.50 10.77
N LEU A 198 -1.40 10.90 10.74
CA LEU A 198 -1.77 9.86 11.69
C LEU A 198 -0.88 8.62 11.53
N PHE A 199 -0.69 8.16 10.29
CA PHE A 199 0.24 7.08 9.96
C PHE A 199 1.63 7.34 10.56
N LEU A 200 2.25 8.49 10.29
CA LEU A 200 3.58 8.83 10.80
C LEU A 200 3.62 8.83 12.34
N LYS A 201 2.59 9.38 13.01
CA LYS A 201 2.50 9.38 14.48
C LYS A 201 2.40 7.98 15.08
N LEU A 202 1.73 7.06 14.39
CA LEU A 202 1.61 5.67 14.83
C LEU A 202 2.91 4.92 14.62
N ARG A 203 3.51 5.03 13.43
CA ARG A 203 4.80 4.39 13.10
C ARG A 203 5.92 4.89 14.00
N ALA A 204 5.95 6.18 14.33
CA ALA A 204 6.95 6.75 15.24
C ALA A 204 6.91 6.13 16.65
N LYS A 205 5.75 5.62 17.11
CA LYS A 205 5.64 4.92 18.39
C LYS A 205 6.09 3.46 18.30
N GLU A 206 5.96 2.85 17.12
CA GLU A 206 6.21 1.43 16.89
C GLU A 206 7.65 1.15 16.50
N LEU A 207 8.31 2.11 15.84
CA LEU A 207 9.72 2.04 15.50
C LEU A 207 10.60 2.11 16.74
N VAL A 208 11.64 1.27 16.79
CA VAL A 208 12.72 1.38 17.76
C VAL A 208 13.51 2.68 17.54
N SER A 209 14.25 3.12 18.55
CA SER A 209 15.25 4.18 18.36
C SER A 209 16.25 3.77 17.28
N GLY A 210 16.46 4.63 16.29
CA GLY A 210 17.32 4.33 15.14
C GLY A 210 16.67 3.42 14.09
N GLY A 211 15.42 3.00 14.26
CA GLY A 211 14.65 2.30 13.24
C GLY A 211 14.47 3.12 11.96
N ARG A 212 14.14 2.45 10.87
CA ARG A 212 14.04 3.07 9.53
C ARG A 212 12.70 2.74 8.88
N MET A 213 12.26 3.65 8.02
CA MET A 213 11.04 3.48 7.25
C MET A 213 11.27 3.90 5.80
N ILE A 214 10.94 3.01 4.87
CA ILE A 214 11.10 3.20 3.44
C ILE A 214 9.71 3.14 2.81
N ILE A 215 9.34 4.21 2.12
CA ILE A 215 8.00 4.39 1.57
C ILE A 215 8.11 4.76 0.09
N SER A 216 7.40 4.03 -0.75
CA SER A 216 7.16 4.38 -2.15
C SER A 216 5.69 4.74 -2.37
N LEU A 217 5.46 5.93 -2.95
CA LEU A 217 4.15 6.52 -3.16
C LEU A 217 4.00 6.92 -4.63
N LEU A 218 2.82 6.69 -5.18
CA LEU A 218 2.41 7.38 -6.38
C LEU A 218 2.23 8.86 -6.06
N GLY A 219 2.98 9.71 -6.74
CA GLY A 219 2.95 11.15 -6.57
C GLY A 219 2.91 11.90 -7.90
N ARG A 220 2.86 13.22 -7.81
CA ARG A 220 2.96 14.13 -8.96
C ARG A 220 4.09 15.13 -8.74
N ARG A 221 4.67 15.63 -9.84
CA ARG A 221 5.54 16.81 -9.79
C ARG A 221 4.67 18.07 -9.67
N SER A 222 5.15 19.04 -8.89
CA SER A 222 4.38 20.20 -8.40
C SER A 222 4.10 21.27 -9.46
N ASP A 223 4.83 21.24 -10.57
CA ASP A 223 4.78 22.21 -11.68
C ASP A 223 3.71 21.90 -12.74
N ILE A 224 3.01 20.76 -12.63
CA ILE A 224 2.00 20.34 -13.61
C ILE A 224 0.62 20.31 -12.94
N ILE A 225 -0.12 21.42 -13.04
CA ILE A 225 -1.58 21.41 -12.86
C ILE A 225 -2.13 20.59 -14.04
N ALA A 226 -2.72 19.44 -13.73
CA ALA A 226 -2.72 18.26 -14.59
C ALA A 226 -3.42 18.39 -15.96
N THR A 227 -2.75 17.91 -17.02
CA THR A 227 -3.41 17.24 -18.16
C THR A 227 -3.25 15.71 -18.12
N LYS A 228 -2.43 15.15 -17.21
CA LYS A 228 -2.08 13.70 -17.24
C LYS A 228 -2.53 12.88 -16.03
N PHE A 229 -3.09 13.51 -14.99
CA PHE A 229 -3.32 12.87 -13.69
C PHE A 229 -4.77 12.47 -13.37
N PRO A 230 -5.65 12.27 -14.37
CA PRO A 230 -6.69 11.30 -14.09
C PRO A 230 -6.95 10.32 -15.22
N PHE A 231 -5.95 9.84 -15.97
CA PHE A 231 -6.26 8.88 -17.05
C PHE A 231 -7.08 7.68 -16.57
N LEU A 232 -6.80 7.17 -15.36
CA LEU A 232 -7.58 6.06 -14.78
C LEU A 232 -8.96 6.50 -14.23
N PRO A 233 -9.09 7.49 -13.33
CA PRO A 233 -10.41 7.96 -12.89
C PRO A 233 -11.30 8.47 -14.04
N GLU A 234 -10.72 9.13 -15.03
CA GLU A 234 -11.42 9.63 -16.22
C GLU A 234 -11.97 8.50 -17.07
N ILE A 235 -11.15 7.52 -17.45
CA ILE A 235 -11.61 6.36 -18.23
C ILE A 235 -12.71 5.61 -17.49
N VAL A 236 -12.52 5.37 -16.19
CA VAL A 236 -13.55 4.68 -15.38
C VAL A 236 -14.84 5.48 -15.35
N ALA A 237 -14.78 6.80 -15.13
CA ALA A 237 -15.96 7.65 -15.15
C ALA A 237 -16.66 7.64 -16.52
N GLN A 238 -15.91 7.73 -17.62
CA GLN A 238 -16.45 7.67 -18.97
C GLN A 238 -17.14 6.33 -19.26
N ILE A 239 -16.49 5.20 -18.93
CA ILE A 239 -17.07 3.86 -19.10
C ILE A 239 -18.38 3.73 -18.30
N LEU A 240 -18.37 4.15 -17.04
CA LEU A 240 -19.57 4.11 -16.20
C LEU A 240 -20.70 4.98 -16.77
N CYS A 241 -20.39 6.16 -17.30
CA CYS A 241 -21.38 7.02 -17.97
C CYS A 241 -21.97 6.36 -19.23
N VAL A 242 -21.16 5.70 -20.05
CA VAL A 242 -21.65 4.93 -21.21
C VAL A 242 -22.59 3.82 -20.75
N MET A 243 -22.19 3.03 -19.75
CA MET A 243 -23.02 1.94 -19.22
C MET A 243 -24.37 2.43 -18.65
N VAL A 244 -24.38 3.55 -17.92
CA VAL A 244 -25.62 4.15 -17.39
C VAL A 244 -26.53 4.63 -18.53
N SER A 245 -25.94 5.21 -19.59
CA SER A 245 -26.68 5.70 -20.75
C SER A 245 -27.35 4.55 -21.52
N GLU A 246 -26.67 3.40 -21.68
CA GLU A 246 -27.24 2.22 -22.34
C GLU A 246 -28.42 1.60 -21.57
N VAL A 247 -28.39 1.64 -20.23
CA VAL A 247 -29.52 1.19 -19.40
C VAL A 247 -30.72 2.15 -19.52
N HIS A 248 -30.47 3.45 -19.62
CA HIS A 248 -31.54 4.46 -19.82
C HIS A 248 -32.16 4.35 -21.22
N PHE A 249 -31.37 4.04 -22.25
CA PHE A 249 -31.89 3.76 -23.59
C PHE A 249 -32.76 2.50 -23.63
N ASN A 250 -32.35 1.42 -22.96
CA ASN A 250 -33.12 0.17 -22.95
C ASN A 250 -34.41 0.25 -22.09
N THR A 251 -34.46 1.11 -21.09
CA THR A 251 -35.69 1.35 -20.31
C THR A 251 -36.67 2.31 -21.00
N PHE A 252 -36.20 3.22 -21.86
CA PHE A 252 -37.08 4.07 -22.67
C PHE A 252 -37.70 3.34 -23.87
N PHE A 253 -37.02 2.35 -24.46
CA PHE A 253 -37.55 1.60 -25.61
C PHE A 253 -38.48 0.42 -25.28
N SER A 254 -38.66 0.05 -24.01
CA SER A 254 -39.58 -1.03 -23.63
C SER A 254 -41.01 -0.57 -23.29
N SER A 255 -41.35 0.72 -23.46
CA SER A 255 -42.70 1.24 -23.16
C SER A 255 -43.53 1.72 -24.37
N MET A 256 -43.03 1.56 -25.60
CA MET A 256 -43.79 1.82 -26.83
C MET A 256 -44.01 0.53 -27.63
N HIS A 257 -44.80 -0.38 -27.10
CA HIS A 257 -45.57 -1.33 -27.90
C HIS A 257 -46.82 -1.78 -27.11
N LEU A 258 -47.90 -1.01 -27.30
CA LEU A 258 -49.29 -1.47 -27.35
C LEU A 258 -50.02 -0.55 -28.32
#